data_AF-A0A9P4H496-F1
#
_entry.id   AF-A0A9P4H496-F1
#
_cell.length_a   1.000
_cell.length_b   1.000
_cell.length_c   1.000
_cell.angle_alpha   90.00
_cell.angle_beta   90.00
_cell.angle_gamma   90.00
#
_symmetry.space_group_name_H-M   'P 1'
#
loop_
_entity.id
_entity.type
_entity.pdbx_description
1 polymer ?
#
loop_
_entity_poly.entity_id
_entity_poly.type
_entity_poly.pdbx_seq_one_letter_code
_entity_poly.pdbx_strand_id
1 'polypeptide(L)'
;MSLADYLAKNYLTADSEKKSKKRKRKNKDGGLTIDDDDNLGWKKAAEDDDEDAPMLVGGGTLKKSKKKSKSDGAAIWTAVGVAAPSHAQQVAADEAAANAIIESAAADREKAAQAEDEAPEMVDTEGVLRMESGAKAGLQTAEEMTAAMNKKQAEDKRKAEEALREMGSAAQETIYRDASGRIINVAMKRAEARKKAEEEERRKLEKEKAARGDVQNAEATKRKQQLQDAKTMTIARYADDEDLNDELKERGHWNDPASGFLRKKKKGRSITGKPLYQGAFQPNRYGIRPGHRWDGVDRGNGFESQWFTSRNRKANVEKLEYQWQMDE
;
A
#
# COMPACT_ATOMS: atom_id res chain seq x y z
N MET A 1 -7.65 -41.67 -22.12
CA MET A 1 -9.00 -41.65 -21.51
C MET A 1 -9.57 -43.04 -21.64
N SER A 2 -10.11 -43.61 -20.57
CA SER A 2 -10.70 -44.94 -20.63
C SER A 2 -12.06 -44.88 -21.36
N LEU A 3 -12.48 -45.98 -21.99
CA LEU A 3 -13.80 -46.08 -22.63
C LEU A 3 -14.93 -45.77 -21.63
N ALA A 4 -14.73 -46.15 -20.35
CA ALA A 4 -15.64 -45.85 -19.26
C ALA A 4 -15.78 -44.34 -19.01
N ASP A 5 -14.68 -43.59 -19.02
CA ASP A 5 -14.72 -42.13 -18.84
C ASP A 5 -15.43 -41.41 -20.00
N TYR A 6 -15.26 -41.91 -21.23
CA TYR A 6 -15.90 -41.35 -22.42
C TYR A 6 -17.42 -41.58 -22.42
N LEU A 7 -17.86 -42.76 -22.01
CA LEU A 7 -19.28 -43.10 -21.91
C LEU A 7 -19.97 -42.37 -20.76
N ALA A 8 -19.29 -42.24 -19.60
CA ALA A 8 -19.81 -41.49 -18.45
C ALA A 8 -20.05 -40.01 -18.78
N LYS A 9 -19.10 -39.38 -19.48
CA LYS A 9 -19.16 -37.95 -19.79
C LYS A 9 -20.19 -37.60 -20.88
N ASN A 10 -20.38 -38.47 -21.86
CA ASN A 10 -21.19 -38.15 -23.03
C ASN A 10 -22.60 -38.74 -23.01
N TYR A 11 -22.84 -39.81 -22.24
CA TYR A 11 -24.07 -40.59 -22.35
C TYR A 11 -24.75 -40.94 -21.02
N LEU A 12 -24.10 -40.73 -19.87
CA LEU A 12 -24.65 -41.13 -18.57
C LEU A 12 -25.18 -39.97 -17.71
N THR A 13 -25.11 -38.73 -18.20
CA THR A 13 -25.78 -37.58 -17.56
C THR A 13 -27.16 -37.36 -18.19
N ALA A 14 -28.15 -38.11 -17.70
CA ALA A 14 -29.55 -37.87 -18.01
C ALA A 14 -30.18 -36.97 -16.93
N ASP A 15 -30.55 -35.76 -17.35
CA ASP A 15 -31.58 -34.84 -16.85
C ASP A 15 -31.74 -34.56 -15.34
N SER A 16 -31.35 -33.34 -14.94
CA SER A 16 -32.23 -32.44 -14.17
C SER A 16 -31.78 -30.99 -14.32
N GLU A 17 -32.42 -30.22 -15.20
CA GLU A 17 -33.15 -28.98 -14.85
C GLU A 17 -33.54 -28.17 -16.11
N LYS A 18 -34.84 -27.94 -16.21
CA LYS A 18 -35.52 -27.20 -17.28
C LYS A 18 -35.06 -25.74 -17.30
N LYS A 19 -34.46 -25.30 -18.41
CA LYS A 19 -34.27 -23.85 -18.71
C LYS A 19 -35.64 -23.18 -18.92
N SER A 20 -36.07 -22.39 -17.94
CA SER A 20 -37.19 -21.46 -18.10
C SER A 20 -36.76 -20.24 -18.94
N LYS A 21 -37.57 -19.88 -19.94
CA LYS A 21 -37.37 -18.73 -20.83
C LYS A 21 -37.49 -17.42 -20.04
N LYS A 22 -36.41 -16.65 -19.98
CA LYS A 22 -36.35 -15.30 -19.39
C LYS A 22 -37.17 -14.32 -20.25
N ARG A 23 -38.39 -13.97 -19.81
CA ARG A 23 -39.15 -12.81 -20.31
C ARG A 23 -38.56 -11.53 -19.71
N LYS A 24 -38.21 -10.59 -20.58
CA LYS A 24 -37.78 -9.22 -20.24
C LYS A 24 -38.99 -8.46 -19.68
N ARG A 25 -39.03 -8.20 -18.37
CA ARG A 25 -39.94 -7.21 -17.75
C ARG A 25 -39.14 -5.97 -17.39
N LYS A 26 -39.61 -4.83 -17.89
CA LYS A 26 -39.19 -3.47 -17.56
C LYS A 26 -39.79 -3.19 -16.17
N ASN A 27 -38.97 -3.04 -15.14
CA ASN A 27 -39.38 -2.35 -13.91
C ASN A 27 -38.59 -1.04 -13.87
N LYS A 28 -39.34 0.06 -13.82
CA LYS A 28 -38.87 1.42 -13.62
C LYS A 28 -39.79 1.99 -12.56
N ASP A 29 -39.39 1.83 -11.30
CA ASP A 29 -39.89 2.53 -10.11
C ASP A 29 -38.74 2.34 -9.12
N GLY A 30 -37.95 3.35 -8.78
CA GLY A 30 -38.38 4.57 -8.11
C GLY A 30 -37.68 4.53 -6.75
N GLY A 31 -36.40 4.90 -6.74
CA GLY A 31 -35.56 4.90 -5.54
C GLY A 31 -36.09 5.89 -4.52
N LEU A 32 -36.22 5.41 -3.29
CA LEU A 32 -36.53 6.18 -2.09
C LEU A 32 -35.47 7.28 -1.93
N THR A 33 -35.89 8.53 -2.09
CA THR A 33 -35.13 9.74 -1.75
C THR A 33 -35.69 10.20 -0.41
N ILE A 34 -34.84 10.24 0.61
CA ILE A 34 -35.15 10.85 1.90
C ILE A 34 -34.79 12.32 1.71
N ASP A 35 -35.80 13.13 1.44
CA ASP A 35 -35.71 14.59 1.47
C ASP A 35 -35.88 15.02 2.93
N ASP A 36 -34.78 15.40 3.60
CA ASP A 36 -34.82 16.15 4.85
C ASP A 36 -35.12 17.62 4.51
N ASP A 37 -36.41 17.94 4.41
CA ASP A 37 -36.92 19.29 4.19
C ASP A 37 -37.74 19.72 5.42
N ASP A 38 -37.06 19.88 6.56
CA ASP A 38 -37.58 20.56 7.76
C ASP A 38 -36.84 21.89 7.98
N ASN A 39 -37.03 22.78 7.01
CA ASN A 39 -36.61 24.17 7.09
C ASN A 39 -37.73 25.03 7.71
N LEU A 40 -37.87 24.98 9.04
CA LEU A 40 -38.72 25.90 9.81
C LEU A 40 -37.84 27.00 10.42
N GLY A 41 -37.71 28.11 9.69
CA GLY A 41 -36.95 29.27 10.14
C GLY A 41 -37.64 30.05 11.25
N TRP A 42 -36.86 30.64 12.16
CA TRP A 42 -37.23 31.83 12.94
C TRP A 42 -36.15 32.91 12.81
N LYS A 43 -36.63 34.16 12.66
CA LYS A 43 -35.85 35.37 12.40
C LYS A 43 -35.23 35.95 13.67
N LYS A 44 -34.18 36.72 13.41
CA LYS A 44 -33.27 37.53 14.24
C LYS A 44 -33.93 38.58 15.16
N ALA A 45 -33.34 38.78 16.35
CA ALA A 45 -33.23 40.03 17.14
C ALA A 45 -31.88 39.96 17.90
N ALA A 46 -30.93 40.90 17.72
CA ALA A 46 -30.58 42.05 18.61
C ALA A 46 -30.26 41.61 20.06
N GLU A 47 -29.17 41.98 20.76
CA GLU A 47 -28.14 43.04 20.70
C GLU A 47 -26.96 42.62 21.65
N ASP A 48 -26.03 43.54 21.92
CA ASP A 48 -24.83 43.51 22.81
C ASP A 48 -23.51 43.00 22.18
N ASP A 49 -22.50 43.81 21.87
CA ASP A 49 -21.71 44.84 22.61
C ASP A 49 -20.40 44.22 23.13
N ASP A 50 -19.28 44.57 22.50
CA ASP A 50 -17.93 44.47 23.04
C ASP A 50 -16.99 45.34 22.18
N GLU A 51 -16.65 46.50 22.74
CA GLU A 51 -15.63 47.46 22.32
C GLU A 51 -14.22 46.87 22.54
N ASP A 52 -13.39 46.75 21.51
CA ASP A 52 -11.92 46.99 21.58
C ASP A 52 -11.20 46.59 20.27
N ALA A 53 -10.89 47.57 19.40
CA ALA A 53 -9.69 47.57 18.55
C ALA A 53 -9.47 48.94 17.87
N PRO A 54 -8.23 49.46 17.81
CA PRO A 54 -7.96 50.89 17.62
C PRO A 54 -8.07 51.40 16.18
N MET A 55 -8.60 52.60 16.03
CA MET A 55 -8.63 53.38 14.78
C MET A 55 -7.25 54.00 14.47
N LEU A 56 -6.80 53.87 13.22
CA LEU A 56 -5.79 54.75 12.64
C LEU A 56 -6.44 55.65 11.57
N VAL A 57 -6.21 56.96 11.76
CA VAL A 57 -6.69 58.09 10.99
C VAL A 57 -5.80 58.35 9.76
N GLY A 58 -6.43 58.59 8.61
CA GLY A 58 -5.88 59.51 7.61
C GLY A 58 -5.89 59.05 6.15
N GLY A 59 -6.72 59.69 5.31
CA GLY A 59 -6.39 59.86 3.89
C GLY A 59 -7.52 59.79 2.87
N GLY A 60 -8.28 60.88 2.72
CA GLY A 60 -8.64 61.44 1.41
C GLY A 60 -9.62 60.66 0.51
N THR A 61 -10.90 61.03 0.60
CA THR A 61 -11.92 60.73 -0.41
C THR A 61 -11.67 61.51 -1.71
N LEU A 62 -11.51 60.84 -2.86
CA LEU A 62 -11.70 61.46 -4.17
C LEU A 62 -12.60 60.60 -5.06
N LYS A 63 -13.80 61.11 -5.35
CA LYS A 63 -14.75 60.58 -6.30
C LYS A 63 -14.23 60.81 -7.73
N LYS A 64 -14.16 59.77 -8.57
CA LYS A 64 -14.44 59.94 -10.01
C LYS A 64 -14.86 58.66 -10.75
N SER A 65 -16.09 58.78 -11.28
CA SER A 65 -16.60 58.27 -12.56
C SER A 65 -16.30 56.84 -13.02
N LYS A 66 -17.36 56.05 -12.88
CA LYS A 66 -17.78 54.89 -13.67
C LYS A 66 -17.56 55.10 -15.18
N LYS A 67 -16.66 54.33 -15.79
CA LYS A 67 -16.67 54.04 -17.23
C LYS A 67 -16.49 52.53 -17.43
N LYS A 68 -17.61 51.87 -17.73
CA LYS A 68 -17.67 50.45 -18.10
C LYS A 68 -17.16 50.36 -19.54
N SER A 69 -15.97 49.82 -19.76
CA SER A 69 -15.60 49.25 -21.05
C SER A 69 -15.70 47.74 -20.94
N LYS A 70 -16.39 47.18 -21.92
CA LYS A 70 -16.73 45.78 -22.06
C LYS A 70 -15.64 45.20 -22.96
N SER A 71 -14.77 44.37 -22.40
CA SER A 71 -13.92 43.48 -23.19
C SER A 71 -13.96 42.11 -22.55
N ASP A 72 -14.72 41.24 -23.21
CA ASP A 72 -14.69 39.80 -23.03
C ASP A 72 -13.25 39.29 -23.15
N GLY A 73 -12.84 38.54 -22.14
CA GLY A 73 -11.47 38.04 -22.03
C GLY A 73 -11.19 37.59 -20.61
N ALA A 74 -11.99 36.66 -20.10
CA ALA A 74 -11.70 35.97 -18.84
C ALA A 74 -10.40 35.18 -19.02
N ALA A 75 -9.28 35.81 -18.70
CA ALA A 75 -7.99 35.16 -18.57
C ALA A 75 -8.05 34.30 -17.30
N ILE A 76 -8.51 33.05 -17.47
CA ILE A 76 -8.39 32.01 -16.46
C ILE A 76 -6.94 31.56 -16.47
N TRP A 77 -6.10 32.23 -15.68
CA TRP A 77 -4.77 31.72 -15.36
C TRP A 77 -4.93 30.58 -14.36
N THR A 78 -4.78 29.35 -14.80
CA THR A 78 -4.59 28.20 -13.90
C THR A 78 -3.17 28.26 -13.36
N ALA A 79 -3.02 28.74 -12.13
CA ALA A 79 -1.77 28.66 -11.37
C ALA A 79 -1.41 27.19 -11.17
N VAL A 80 -0.34 26.73 -11.84
CA VAL A 80 0.24 25.40 -11.62
C VAL A 80 1.50 25.56 -10.78
N GLY A 81 1.26 25.67 -9.48
CA GLY A 81 2.26 25.74 -8.42
C GLY A 81 1.52 25.60 -7.10
N VAL A 82 2.07 24.84 -6.16
CA VAL A 82 1.53 24.82 -4.80
C VAL A 82 1.91 26.18 -4.21
N ALA A 83 0.93 27.07 -4.09
CA ALA A 83 1.13 28.34 -3.40
C ALA A 83 1.72 28.05 -2.02
N ALA A 84 2.76 28.78 -1.62
CA ALA A 84 3.30 28.68 -0.28
C ALA A 84 2.13 28.84 0.70
N PRO A 85 1.95 27.92 1.66
CA PRO A 85 0.80 27.97 2.55
C PRO A 85 0.80 29.32 3.25
N SER A 86 -0.36 29.99 3.25
CA SER A 86 -0.51 31.25 3.96
C SER A 86 -0.19 31.06 5.44
N HIS A 87 0.16 32.12 6.17
CA HIS A 87 0.47 32.01 7.60
C HIS A 87 -0.66 31.31 8.37
N ALA A 88 -1.93 31.57 8.03
CA ALA A 88 -3.09 30.88 8.59
C ALA A 88 -3.12 29.36 8.26
N GLN A 89 -2.68 28.97 7.06
CA GLN A 89 -2.58 27.55 6.68
C GLN A 89 -1.40 26.84 7.37
N GLN A 90 -0.31 27.57 7.65
CA GLN A 90 0.81 27.05 8.44
C GLN A 90 0.40 26.84 9.89
N VAL A 91 -0.26 27.84 10.51
CA VAL A 91 -0.80 27.72 11.88
C VAL A 91 -1.80 26.57 11.97
N ALA A 92 -2.71 26.41 11.01
CA ALA A 92 -3.64 25.29 10.99
C ALA A 92 -2.95 23.92 10.79
N ALA A 93 -1.87 23.87 10.00
CA ALA A 93 -1.08 22.65 9.81
C ALA A 93 -0.26 22.29 11.06
N ASP A 94 0.29 23.30 11.75
CA ASP A 94 1.01 23.13 13.00
C ASP A 94 0.05 22.74 14.14
N GLU A 95 -1.16 23.31 14.19
CA GLU A 95 -2.24 22.88 15.10
C GLU A 95 -2.69 21.45 14.81
N ALA A 96 -2.84 21.07 13.54
CA ALA A 96 -3.17 19.70 13.16
C ALA A 96 -2.04 18.72 13.52
N ALA A 97 -0.78 19.11 13.34
CA ALA A 97 0.37 18.31 13.74
C ALA A 97 0.45 18.18 15.27
N ALA A 98 0.20 19.26 16.01
CA ALA A 98 0.13 19.24 17.47
C ALA A 98 -1.01 18.35 17.97
N ASN A 99 -2.20 18.45 17.36
CA ASN A 99 -3.34 17.60 17.68
C ASN A 99 -3.05 16.13 17.36
N ALA A 100 -2.38 15.82 16.24
CA ALA A 100 -1.97 14.45 15.93
C ALA A 100 -0.91 13.90 16.91
N ILE A 101 -0.02 14.75 17.43
CA ILE A 101 0.93 14.36 18.49
C ILE A 101 0.18 14.13 19.80
N ILE A 102 -0.80 14.97 20.14
CA ILE A 102 -1.64 14.80 21.33
C ILE A 102 -2.50 13.53 21.22
N GLU A 103 -3.08 13.26 20.06
CA GLU A 103 -3.87 12.04 19.79
C GLU A 103 -2.99 10.79 19.82
N SER A 104 -1.78 10.83 19.23
CA SER A 104 -0.86 9.68 19.31
C SER A 104 -0.35 9.46 20.73
N ALA A 105 -0.05 10.51 21.49
CA ALA A 105 0.31 10.41 22.90
C ALA A 105 -0.87 9.94 23.77
N ALA A 106 -2.10 10.33 23.45
CA ALA A 106 -3.31 9.84 24.11
C ALA A 106 -3.55 8.36 23.78
N ALA A 107 -3.40 7.96 22.51
CA ALA A 107 -3.52 6.58 22.08
C ALA A 107 -2.42 5.68 22.69
N ASP A 108 -1.20 6.20 22.86
CA ASP A 108 -0.12 5.48 23.54
C ASP A 108 -0.37 5.38 25.06
N ARG A 109 -0.96 6.42 25.68
CA ARG A 109 -1.45 6.34 27.07
C ARG A 109 -2.63 5.37 27.23
N GLU A 110 -3.56 5.35 26.29
CA GLU A 110 -4.68 4.40 26.28
C GLU A 110 -4.19 2.97 26.07
N LYS A 111 -3.21 2.75 25.19
CA LYS A 111 -2.56 1.44 25.04
C LYS A 111 -1.78 1.04 26.29
N ALA A 112 -1.10 1.98 26.94
CA ALA A 112 -0.42 1.71 28.20
C ALA A 112 -1.42 1.37 29.31
N ALA A 113 -2.55 2.10 29.39
CA ALA A 113 -3.64 1.81 30.33
C ALA A 113 -4.31 0.46 30.02
N GLN A 114 -4.55 0.14 28.75
CA GLN A 114 -5.05 -1.17 28.33
C GLN A 114 -4.05 -2.28 28.63
N ALA A 115 -2.74 -2.03 28.52
CA ALA A 115 -1.71 -2.98 28.90
C ALA A 115 -1.60 -3.15 30.44
N GLU A 116 -1.94 -2.11 31.21
CA GLU A 116 -2.06 -2.19 32.67
C GLU A 116 -3.37 -2.88 33.11
N ASP A 117 -4.48 -2.72 32.39
CA ASP A 117 -5.74 -3.47 32.56
C ASP A 117 -5.67 -4.92 32.03
N GLU A 118 -4.76 -5.20 31.09
CA GLU A 118 -4.46 -6.53 30.53
C GLU A 118 -3.34 -7.25 31.31
N ALA A 119 -2.70 -6.57 32.27
CA ALA A 119 -2.09 -7.28 33.38
C ALA A 119 -3.21 -8.06 34.07
N PRO A 120 -3.03 -9.35 34.40
CA PRO A 120 -4.08 -10.15 35.01
C PRO A 120 -4.37 -9.60 36.41
N GLU A 121 -5.28 -8.62 36.50
CA GLU A 121 -6.01 -8.35 37.71
C GLU A 121 -6.78 -9.65 37.97
N MET A 122 -6.38 -10.37 39.02
CA MET A 122 -7.19 -11.44 39.59
C MET A 122 -8.44 -10.79 40.20
N VAL A 123 -9.33 -10.30 39.34
CA VAL A 123 -10.70 -10.06 39.71
C VAL A 123 -11.29 -11.46 39.84
N ASP A 124 -11.61 -11.85 41.06
CA ASP A 124 -12.30 -13.10 41.36
C ASP A 124 -13.61 -13.15 40.57
N THR A 125 -13.57 -13.71 39.34
CA THR A 125 -14.76 -13.89 38.49
C THR A 125 -15.63 -15.05 38.94
N GLU A 126 -15.63 -15.37 40.24
CA GLU A 126 -16.40 -16.45 40.85
C GLU A 126 -17.94 -16.26 40.75
N GLY A 127 -18.40 -15.12 40.23
CA GLY A 127 -19.84 -14.81 40.08
C GLY A 127 -20.38 -14.69 38.65
N VAL A 128 -19.55 -14.77 37.60
CA VAL A 128 -20.01 -14.55 36.22
C VAL A 128 -20.35 -15.88 35.54
N LEU A 129 -21.65 -16.16 35.38
CA LEU A 129 -22.16 -17.30 34.62
C LEU A 129 -21.71 -17.21 33.15
N ARG A 130 -20.79 -18.09 32.76
CA ARG A 130 -20.35 -18.29 31.36
C ARG A 130 -21.11 -19.46 30.75
N MET A 131 -21.52 -19.31 29.49
CA MET A 131 -22.24 -20.35 28.76
C MET A 131 -21.29 -21.46 28.31
N GLU A 132 -21.85 -22.59 27.85
CA GLU A 132 -21.08 -23.68 27.25
C GLU A 132 -20.31 -23.26 25.98
N SER A 133 -20.65 -22.14 25.34
CA SER A 133 -19.87 -21.55 24.24
C SER A 133 -18.69 -20.67 24.69
N GLY A 134 -18.56 -20.39 26.00
CA GLY A 134 -17.57 -19.46 26.55
C GLY A 134 -18.01 -18.00 26.55
N ALA A 135 -19.13 -17.69 25.87
CA ALA A 135 -19.75 -16.37 25.91
C ALA A 135 -20.30 -16.06 27.32
N LYS A 136 -20.27 -14.77 27.69
CA LYS A 136 -20.80 -14.28 28.97
C LYS A 136 -22.33 -14.23 28.86
N ALA A 137 -23.06 -14.64 29.89
CA ALA A 137 -24.51 -14.51 29.89
C ALA A 137 -24.92 -13.02 29.92
N GLY A 138 -25.61 -12.54 28.88
CA GLY A 138 -26.06 -11.14 28.77
C GLY A 138 -26.00 -10.58 27.35
N LEU A 139 -26.29 -9.27 27.19
CA LEU A 139 -26.14 -8.56 25.93
C LEU A 139 -24.63 -8.38 25.65
N GLN A 140 -24.12 -8.99 24.59
CA GLN A 140 -22.72 -8.88 24.19
C GLN A 140 -22.60 -8.34 22.76
N THR A 141 -21.52 -7.62 22.49
CA THR A 141 -21.15 -7.24 21.12
C THR A 141 -20.65 -8.47 20.34
N ALA A 142 -20.74 -8.42 18.99
CA ALA A 142 -20.30 -9.55 18.15
C ALA A 142 -18.79 -9.83 18.31
N GLU A 143 -17.99 -8.79 18.55
CA GLU A 143 -16.55 -8.89 18.79
C GLU A 143 -16.25 -9.58 20.12
N GLU A 144 -16.96 -9.22 21.20
CA GLU A 144 -16.83 -9.91 22.49
C GLU A 144 -17.23 -11.39 22.41
N MET A 145 -18.28 -11.72 21.66
CA MET A 145 -18.73 -13.11 21.48
C MET A 145 -17.69 -13.95 20.71
N THR A 146 -17.09 -13.39 19.66
CA THR A 146 -16.05 -14.09 18.88
C THR A 146 -14.75 -14.23 19.66
N ALA A 147 -14.33 -13.20 20.40
CA ALA A 147 -13.17 -13.27 21.28
C ALA A 147 -13.35 -14.31 22.40
N ALA A 148 -14.53 -14.35 23.03
CA ALA A 148 -14.85 -15.33 24.07
C ALA A 148 -14.87 -16.77 23.53
N MET A 149 -15.45 -16.99 22.35
CA MET A 149 -15.41 -18.30 21.69
C MET A 149 -13.99 -18.72 21.32
N ASN A 150 -13.17 -17.82 20.80
CA ASN A 150 -11.78 -18.12 20.44
C ASN A 150 -10.92 -18.44 21.68
N LYS A 151 -11.11 -17.71 22.78
CA LYS A 151 -10.45 -17.99 24.06
C LYS A 151 -10.84 -19.37 24.59
N LYS A 152 -12.14 -19.71 24.61
CA LYS A 152 -12.60 -21.04 25.02
C LYS A 152 -12.06 -22.16 24.14
N GLN A 153 -12.08 -21.99 22.82
CA GLN A 153 -11.51 -22.98 21.90
C GLN A 153 -9.99 -23.16 22.08
N ALA A 154 -9.25 -22.10 22.42
CA ALA A 154 -7.84 -22.18 22.72
C ALA A 154 -7.59 -22.91 24.04
N GLU A 155 -8.38 -22.64 25.08
CA GLU A 155 -8.33 -23.35 26.35
C GLU A 155 -8.70 -24.82 26.22
N ASP A 156 -9.77 -25.14 25.49
CA ASP A 156 -10.20 -26.52 25.24
C ASP A 156 -9.15 -27.29 24.42
N LYS A 157 -8.50 -26.63 23.44
CA LYS A 157 -7.34 -27.21 22.74
C LYS A 157 -6.16 -27.42 23.68
N ARG A 158 -5.85 -26.47 24.56
CA ARG A 158 -4.74 -26.59 25.52
C ARG A 158 -5.01 -27.71 26.53
N LYS A 159 -6.24 -27.80 27.06
CA LYS A 159 -6.69 -28.89 27.93
C LYS A 159 -6.70 -30.23 27.20
N ALA A 160 -7.10 -30.26 25.93
CA ALA A 160 -7.03 -31.47 25.12
C ALA A 160 -5.58 -31.90 24.84
N GLU A 161 -4.67 -30.95 24.62
CA GLU A 161 -3.23 -31.21 24.46
C GLU A 161 -2.57 -31.64 25.77
N GLU A 162 -2.93 -31.03 26.90
CA GLU A 162 -2.51 -31.41 28.25
C GLU A 162 -3.05 -32.80 28.61
N ALA A 163 -4.33 -33.08 28.40
CA ALA A 163 -4.92 -34.40 28.60
C ALA A 163 -4.30 -35.46 27.67
N LEU A 164 -3.98 -35.11 26.41
CA LEU A 164 -3.29 -36.02 25.48
C LEU A 164 -1.84 -36.29 25.92
N ARG A 165 -1.18 -35.30 26.52
CA ARG A 165 0.17 -35.41 27.07
C ARG A 165 0.20 -36.19 28.39
N GLU A 166 -0.81 -35.99 29.24
CA GLU A 166 -0.97 -36.64 30.54
C GLU A 166 -1.44 -38.09 30.39
N MET A 167 -2.25 -38.38 29.37
CA MET A 167 -2.59 -39.74 28.93
C MET A 167 -1.48 -40.39 28.08
N GLY A 168 -0.28 -39.79 28.08
CA GLY A 168 0.91 -40.29 27.41
C GLY A 168 1.21 -41.73 27.81
N SER A 169 1.30 -42.61 26.80
CA SER A 169 1.68 -44.03 26.88
C SER A 169 0.61 -45.06 27.28
N ALA A 170 -0.61 -44.68 27.66
CA ALA A 170 -1.69 -45.66 27.96
C ALA A 170 -2.91 -45.57 27.03
N ALA A 171 -2.95 -44.57 26.13
CA ALA A 171 -4.02 -44.44 25.16
C ALA A 171 -3.92 -45.54 24.09
N GLN A 172 -4.92 -46.43 24.05
CA GLN A 172 -5.12 -47.41 22.99
C GLN A 172 -4.98 -46.72 21.62
N GLU A 173 -4.14 -47.25 20.74
CA GLU A 173 -3.91 -46.70 19.39
C GLU A 173 -5.26 -46.52 18.70
N THR A 174 -5.68 -45.26 18.53
CA THR A 174 -6.96 -44.95 17.90
C THR A 174 -6.78 -45.13 16.39
N ILE A 175 -7.25 -46.26 15.87
CA ILE A 175 -7.17 -46.60 14.46
C ILE A 175 -8.24 -45.81 13.70
N TYR A 176 -7.82 -44.77 12.99
CA TYR A 176 -8.71 -44.03 12.10
C TYR A 176 -8.87 -44.79 10.78
N ARG A 177 -10.12 -45.02 10.35
CA ARG A 177 -10.45 -45.67 9.07
C ARG A 177 -11.14 -44.69 8.13
N ASP A 178 -10.92 -44.82 6.83
CA ASP A 178 -11.68 -44.07 5.83
C ASP A 178 -13.11 -44.63 5.67
N ALA A 179 -13.95 -43.94 4.89
CA ALA A 179 -15.32 -44.38 4.58
C ALA A 179 -15.39 -45.76 3.86
N SER A 180 -14.24 -46.28 3.39
CA SER A 180 -14.09 -47.62 2.80
C SER A 180 -13.49 -48.66 3.77
N GLY A 181 -13.23 -48.27 5.02
CA GLY A 181 -12.70 -49.14 6.08
C GLY A 181 -11.17 -49.30 6.11
N ARG A 182 -10.41 -48.60 5.26
CA ARG A 182 -8.94 -48.67 5.22
C ARG A 182 -8.33 -47.82 6.33
N ILE A 183 -7.37 -48.39 7.06
CA ILE A 183 -6.65 -47.71 8.15
C ILE A 183 -5.82 -46.56 7.59
N ILE A 184 -6.08 -45.34 8.05
CA ILE A 184 -5.32 -44.13 7.73
C ILE A 184 -4.39 -43.82 8.91
N ASN A 185 -3.09 -43.82 8.65
CA ASN A 185 -2.12 -43.25 9.58
C ASN A 185 -2.27 -41.72 9.62
N VAL A 186 -2.87 -41.19 10.70
CA VAL A 186 -3.15 -39.76 10.86
C VAL A 186 -1.88 -38.92 10.86
N ALA A 187 -0.79 -39.43 11.43
CA ALA A 187 0.51 -38.78 11.39
C ALA A 187 1.03 -38.62 9.95
N MET A 188 0.90 -39.67 9.12
CA MET A 188 1.30 -39.64 7.71
C MET A 188 0.42 -38.69 6.90
N LYS A 189 -0.91 -38.73 7.08
CA LYS A 189 -1.83 -37.82 6.38
C LYS A 189 -1.63 -36.35 6.79
N ARG A 190 -1.29 -36.07 8.05
CA ARG A 190 -0.96 -34.72 8.53
C ARG A 190 0.40 -34.25 8.00
N ALA A 191 1.39 -35.15 7.92
CA ALA A 191 2.68 -34.85 7.31
C ALA A 191 2.55 -34.60 5.79
N GLU A 192 1.74 -35.39 5.08
CA GLU A 192 1.43 -35.19 3.66
C GLU A 192 0.66 -33.89 3.42
N ALA A 193 -0.31 -33.56 4.28
CA ALA A 193 -1.01 -32.28 4.21
C ALA A 193 -0.09 -31.08 4.45
N ARG A 194 0.86 -31.18 5.40
CA ARG A 194 1.89 -30.15 5.63
C ARG A 194 2.84 -30.02 4.44
N LYS A 195 3.34 -31.13 3.89
CA LYS A 195 4.18 -31.12 2.69
C LYS A 195 3.44 -30.55 1.48
N LYS A 196 2.17 -30.91 1.28
CA LYS A 196 1.35 -30.37 0.20
C LYS A 196 1.11 -28.87 0.37
N ALA A 197 0.85 -28.40 1.59
CA ALA A 197 0.72 -26.98 1.87
C ALA A 197 2.04 -26.24 1.60
N GLU A 198 3.18 -26.76 2.06
CA GLU A 198 4.50 -26.18 1.78
C GLU A 198 4.84 -26.15 0.29
N GLU A 199 4.51 -27.21 -0.47
CA GLU A 199 4.67 -27.25 -1.93
C GLU A 199 3.76 -26.24 -2.64
N GLU A 200 2.52 -26.07 -2.19
CA GLU A 200 1.61 -25.07 -2.73
C GLU A 200 2.09 -23.64 -2.45
N GLU A 201 2.58 -23.36 -1.24
CA GLU A 201 3.19 -22.09 -0.88
C GLU A 201 4.47 -21.83 -1.67
N ARG A 202 5.35 -22.82 -1.83
CA ARG A 202 6.54 -22.71 -2.69
C ARG A 202 6.15 -22.40 -4.13
N ARG A 203 5.15 -23.09 -4.68
CA ARG A 203 4.66 -22.85 -6.03
C ARG A 203 4.04 -21.45 -6.18
N LYS A 204 3.33 -20.95 -5.15
CA LYS A 204 2.81 -19.57 -5.15
C LYS A 204 3.95 -18.56 -5.17
N LEU A 205 4.96 -18.73 -4.30
CA LEU A 205 6.15 -17.87 -4.27
C LEU A 205 6.94 -17.92 -5.58
N GLU A 206 7.06 -19.09 -6.21
CA GLU A 206 7.70 -19.22 -7.52
C GLU A 206 6.90 -18.52 -8.62
N LYS A 207 5.57 -18.61 -8.60
CA LYS A 207 4.69 -17.86 -9.51
C LYS A 207 4.81 -16.36 -9.30
N GLU A 208 4.84 -15.89 -8.06
CA GLU A 208 5.02 -14.47 -7.73
C GLU A 208 6.39 -13.96 -8.18
N LYS A 209 7.46 -14.73 -7.93
CA LYS A 209 8.82 -14.39 -8.39
C LYS A 209 8.92 -14.37 -9.91
N ALA A 210 8.25 -15.28 -10.60
CA ALA A 210 8.20 -15.33 -12.06
C ALA A 210 7.34 -14.22 -12.66
N ALA A 211 6.28 -13.80 -11.96
CA ALA A 211 5.47 -12.65 -12.34
C ALA A 211 6.19 -11.31 -12.11
N ARG A 212 7.12 -11.27 -11.16
CA ARG A 212 7.98 -10.12 -10.88
C ARG A 212 9.03 -9.94 -11.98
N GLY A 213 9.35 -8.67 -12.31
CA GLY A 213 10.33 -8.37 -13.35
C GLY A 213 11.75 -8.80 -13.00
N ASP A 214 12.50 -9.32 -13.98
CA ASP A 214 13.90 -9.76 -13.83
C ASP A 214 14.80 -8.73 -13.14
N VAL A 215 14.66 -7.45 -13.51
CA VAL A 215 15.44 -6.34 -12.94
C VAL A 215 15.11 -6.15 -11.46
N GLN A 216 13.82 -6.20 -11.10
CA GLN A 216 13.40 -6.05 -9.71
C GLN A 216 13.85 -7.23 -8.84
N ASN A 217 13.90 -8.44 -9.42
CA ASN A 217 14.45 -9.62 -8.75
C ASN A 217 15.96 -9.46 -8.52
N ALA A 218 16.72 -8.99 -9.52
CA ALA A 218 18.15 -8.71 -9.40
C ALA A 218 18.46 -7.56 -8.42
N GLU A 219 17.62 -6.52 -8.38
CA GLU A 219 17.72 -5.45 -7.39
C GLU A 219 17.41 -5.95 -5.99
N ALA A 220 16.41 -6.83 -5.83
CA ALA A 220 16.10 -7.42 -4.53
C ALA A 220 17.25 -8.29 -4.00
N THR A 221 17.92 -9.06 -4.87
CA THR A 221 19.10 -9.84 -4.47
C THR A 221 20.27 -8.94 -4.12
N LYS A 222 20.55 -7.90 -4.93
CA LYS A 222 21.59 -6.92 -4.64
C LYS A 222 21.33 -6.18 -3.34
N ARG A 223 20.09 -5.75 -3.08
CA ARG A 223 19.69 -5.11 -1.82
C ARG A 223 19.89 -6.03 -0.64
N LYS A 224 19.57 -7.33 -0.78
CA LYS A 224 19.81 -8.32 0.27
C LYS A 224 21.30 -8.46 0.58
N GLN A 225 22.15 -8.48 -0.45
CA GLN A 225 23.62 -8.51 -0.28
C GLN A 225 24.10 -7.25 0.44
N GLN A 226 23.69 -6.06 -0.05
CA GLN A 226 24.02 -4.79 0.60
C GLN A 226 23.59 -4.74 2.07
N LEU A 227 22.45 -5.33 2.44
CA LEU A 227 22.03 -5.42 3.83
C LEU A 227 22.87 -6.40 4.68
N GLN A 228 23.45 -7.44 4.08
CA GLN A 228 24.41 -8.29 4.79
C GLN A 228 25.73 -7.57 4.95
N ASP A 229 26.22 -6.94 3.88
CA ASP A 229 27.47 -6.20 3.88
C ASP A 229 27.39 -5.01 4.85
N ALA A 230 26.26 -4.32 4.90
CA ALA A 230 25.99 -3.21 5.82
C ALA A 230 26.03 -3.62 7.30
N LYS A 231 25.81 -4.90 7.64
CA LYS A 231 25.95 -5.36 9.03
C LYS A 231 27.40 -5.34 9.49
N THR A 232 28.34 -5.49 8.56
CA THR A 232 29.78 -5.51 8.83
C THR A 232 30.45 -4.17 8.52
N MET A 233 29.82 -3.31 7.71
CA MET A 233 30.35 -2.00 7.36
C MET A 233 30.34 -1.02 8.55
N THR A 234 31.29 -0.08 8.53
CA THR A 234 31.34 1.05 9.46
C THR A 234 30.29 2.11 9.09
N ILE A 235 29.86 2.89 10.08
CA ILE A 235 28.85 3.96 9.90
C ILE A 235 29.37 5.07 8.97
N ALA A 236 30.63 5.46 9.14
CA ALA A 236 31.30 6.46 8.32
C ALA A 236 32.24 5.78 7.31
N ARG A 237 32.27 6.32 6.09
CA ARG A 237 33.28 6.01 5.08
C ARG A 237 34.38 7.05 5.16
N TYR A 238 35.63 6.60 5.24
CA TYR A 238 36.82 7.47 5.28
C TYR A 238 37.56 7.43 3.94
N ALA A 239 38.58 8.28 3.79
CA ALA A 239 39.42 8.31 2.59
C ALA A 239 40.15 6.98 2.33
N ASP A 240 40.38 6.19 3.38
CA ASP A 240 41.09 4.90 3.30
C ASP A 240 40.15 3.72 3.03
N ASP A 241 38.84 3.94 2.85
CA ASP A 241 37.86 2.87 2.56
C ASP A 241 38.19 2.18 1.22
N GLU A 242 38.49 0.88 1.28
CA GLU A 242 38.96 0.09 0.14
C GLU A 242 37.90 0.01 -0.97
N ASP A 243 36.64 -0.24 -0.60
CA ASP A 243 35.53 -0.38 -1.56
C ASP A 243 35.30 0.94 -2.32
N LEU A 244 35.32 2.06 -1.59
CA LEU A 244 35.17 3.40 -2.19
C LEU A 244 36.34 3.72 -3.12
N ASN A 245 37.56 3.40 -2.71
CA ASN A 245 38.75 3.65 -3.51
C ASN A 245 38.76 2.81 -4.79
N ASP A 246 38.29 1.57 -4.73
CA ASP A 246 38.16 0.73 -5.91
C ASP A 246 37.07 1.24 -6.86
N GLU A 247 35.91 1.68 -6.35
CA GLU A 247 34.88 2.35 -7.15
C GLU A 247 35.42 3.61 -7.86
N LEU A 248 36.24 4.42 -7.18
CA LEU A 248 36.85 5.62 -7.75
C LEU A 248 37.89 5.29 -8.82
N LYS A 249 38.73 4.27 -8.62
CA LYS A 249 39.69 3.78 -9.63
C LYS A 249 38.97 3.24 -10.87
N GLU A 250 37.80 2.64 -10.71
CA GLU A 250 37.00 2.14 -11.82
C GLU A 250 36.35 3.23 -12.69
N ARG A 251 36.22 4.44 -12.16
CA ARG A 251 35.60 5.58 -12.86
C ARG A 251 36.51 6.04 -14.01
N GLY A 252 36.02 5.84 -15.23
CA GLY A 252 36.72 6.31 -16.43
C GLY A 252 36.79 7.83 -16.48
N HIS A 253 37.99 8.36 -16.66
CA HIS A 253 38.24 9.79 -16.85
C HIS A 253 38.33 10.09 -18.36
N TRP A 254 37.62 11.13 -18.80
CA TRP A 254 37.50 11.45 -20.23
C TRP A 254 38.80 12.00 -20.84
N ASN A 255 39.64 12.66 -20.03
CA ASN A 255 40.91 13.28 -20.44
C ASN A 255 42.13 12.48 -19.92
N ASP A 256 41.98 11.18 -19.67
CA ASP A 256 43.09 10.34 -19.25
C ASP A 256 43.84 9.79 -20.48
N PRO A 257 45.13 10.13 -20.68
CA PRO A 257 45.92 9.61 -21.79
C PRO A 257 46.10 8.09 -21.72
N ALA A 258 46.04 7.48 -20.53
CA ALA A 258 46.14 6.03 -20.37
C ALA A 258 44.88 5.30 -20.86
N SER A 259 43.73 5.99 -20.95
CA SER A 259 42.43 5.38 -21.29
C SER A 259 42.41 4.61 -22.61
N GLY A 260 43.24 5.00 -23.59
CA GLY A 260 43.38 4.31 -24.88
C GLY A 260 44.09 2.96 -24.79
N PHE A 261 44.94 2.76 -23.78
CA PHE A 261 45.69 1.52 -23.55
C PHE A 261 44.88 0.48 -22.76
N LEU A 262 43.86 0.92 -22.02
CA LEU A 262 43.00 0.03 -21.25
C LEU A 262 42.06 -0.77 -22.15
N ARG A 263 41.75 -2.02 -21.74
CA ARG A 263 40.75 -2.84 -22.43
C ARG A 263 39.37 -2.19 -22.32
N LYS A 264 38.73 -1.96 -23.47
CA LYS A 264 37.36 -1.42 -23.54
C LYS A 264 36.39 -2.36 -22.82
N LYS A 265 35.68 -1.86 -21.79
CA LYS A 265 34.58 -2.59 -21.14
C LYS A 265 33.51 -2.96 -22.19
N LYS A 266 32.90 -4.15 -22.07
CA LYS A 266 31.87 -4.65 -23.00
C LYS A 266 30.64 -3.74 -22.95
N LYS A 267 30.50 -2.84 -23.93
CA LYS A 267 29.35 -1.94 -24.05
C LYS A 267 28.10 -2.72 -24.50
N GLY A 268 26.92 -2.26 -24.09
CA GLY A 268 25.65 -2.73 -24.65
C GLY A 268 25.08 -4.02 -24.03
N ARG A 269 25.34 -4.29 -22.75
CA ARG A 269 24.60 -5.30 -21.99
C ARG A 269 23.76 -4.64 -20.90
N SER A 270 22.56 -5.17 -20.67
CA SER A 270 21.68 -4.75 -19.58
C SER A 270 22.19 -5.28 -18.23
N ILE A 271 21.58 -4.79 -17.14
CA ILE A 271 21.76 -5.34 -15.79
C ILE A 271 21.45 -6.85 -15.71
N THR A 272 20.53 -7.33 -16.57
CA THR A 272 20.17 -8.74 -16.71
C THR A 272 21.05 -9.51 -17.70
N GLY A 273 22.11 -8.88 -18.25
CA GLY A 273 23.04 -9.49 -19.21
C GLY A 273 22.53 -9.59 -20.65
N LYS A 274 21.30 -9.12 -20.93
CA LYS A 274 20.69 -9.13 -22.26
C LYS A 274 21.35 -8.05 -23.16
N PRO A 275 21.49 -8.30 -24.48
CA PRO A 275 22.08 -7.31 -25.39
C PRO A 275 21.14 -6.11 -25.58
N LEU A 276 21.74 -4.92 -25.56
CA LEU A 276 21.06 -3.63 -25.74
C LEU A 276 21.29 -3.08 -27.14
N TYR A 277 20.39 -2.20 -27.57
CA TYR A 277 20.53 -1.45 -28.80
C TYR A 277 21.76 -0.53 -28.77
N GLN A 278 22.48 -0.50 -29.89
CA GLN A 278 23.75 0.22 -30.01
C GLN A 278 23.61 1.61 -30.66
N GLY A 279 22.53 1.84 -31.41
CA GLY A 279 22.29 3.13 -32.06
C GLY A 279 21.76 4.21 -31.11
N ALA A 280 21.56 5.40 -31.67
CA ALA A 280 20.89 6.51 -30.97
C ALA A 280 19.42 6.17 -30.72
N PHE A 281 18.90 6.59 -29.57
CA PHE A 281 17.52 6.36 -29.16
C PHE A 281 16.98 7.62 -28.47
N GLN A 282 15.66 7.79 -28.49
CA GLN A 282 15.01 8.90 -27.80
C GLN A 282 15.14 8.73 -26.28
N PRO A 283 15.39 9.82 -25.53
CA PRO A 283 15.42 9.74 -24.07
C PRO A 283 14.03 9.35 -23.54
N ASN A 284 14.02 8.63 -22.42
CA ASN A 284 12.80 8.29 -21.70
C ASN A 284 12.97 8.59 -20.21
N ARG A 285 11.84 8.72 -19.50
CA ARG A 285 11.82 9.00 -18.05
C ARG A 285 12.74 8.13 -17.19
N TYR A 286 12.91 6.87 -17.59
CA TYR A 286 13.60 5.85 -16.78
C TYR A 286 15.04 5.57 -17.23
N GLY A 287 15.55 6.26 -18.26
CA GLY A 287 16.87 5.99 -18.84
C GLY A 287 17.04 4.56 -19.40
N ILE A 288 15.93 3.86 -19.67
CA ILE A 288 15.96 2.47 -20.15
C ILE A 288 16.35 2.47 -21.61
N ARG A 289 17.46 1.80 -21.92
CA ARG A 289 17.91 1.62 -23.30
C ARG A 289 17.06 0.59 -24.03
N PRO A 290 16.74 0.80 -25.32
CA PRO A 290 16.02 -0.21 -26.11
C PRO A 290 16.78 -1.54 -26.19
N GLY A 291 16.04 -2.63 -26.35
CA GLY A 291 16.64 -3.95 -26.57
C GLY A 291 17.33 -4.03 -27.94
N HIS A 292 18.30 -4.93 -28.08
CA HIS A 292 19.10 -5.08 -29.32
C HIS A 292 18.28 -5.26 -30.61
N ARG A 293 17.06 -5.80 -30.51
CA ARG A 293 16.17 -6.08 -31.66
C ARG A 293 15.33 -4.89 -32.11
N TRP A 294 15.46 -3.74 -31.45
CA TRP A 294 14.75 -2.53 -31.87
C TRP A 294 15.35 -2.01 -33.19
N ASP A 295 14.49 -1.57 -34.11
CA ASP A 295 14.84 -1.14 -35.46
C ASP A 295 15.21 0.34 -35.57
N GLY A 296 15.16 1.09 -34.46
CA GLY A 296 15.49 2.51 -34.41
C GLY A 296 14.33 3.44 -34.80
N VAL A 297 13.19 2.91 -35.21
CA VAL A 297 12.01 3.72 -35.59
C VAL A 297 11.16 4.00 -34.36
N ASP A 298 10.94 5.28 -34.07
CA ASP A 298 10.04 5.70 -33.00
C ASP A 298 8.57 5.49 -33.41
N ARG A 299 7.83 4.79 -32.54
CA ARG A 299 6.40 4.46 -32.70
C ARG A 299 5.58 4.94 -31.51
N GLY A 300 6.10 5.88 -30.72
CA GLY A 300 5.40 6.45 -29.58
C GLY A 300 4.34 7.47 -29.98
N ASN A 301 3.37 7.69 -29.09
CA ASN A 301 2.38 8.77 -29.19
C ASN A 301 2.95 10.17 -28.84
N GLY A 302 4.27 10.34 -28.79
CA GLY A 302 4.92 11.60 -28.39
C GLY A 302 4.81 11.99 -26.91
N PHE A 303 4.18 11.16 -26.06
CA PHE A 303 3.99 11.45 -24.63
C PHE A 303 5.29 11.74 -23.87
N GLU A 304 6.35 10.95 -24.07
CA GLU A 304 7.64 11.15 -23.39
C GLU A 304 8.24 12.53 -23.72
N SER A 305 8.17 12.96 -24.98
CA SER A 305 8.66 14.29 -25.40
C SER A 305 7.86 15.43 -24.76
N GLN A 306 6.53 15.31 -24.72
CA GLN A 306 5.66 16.26 -24.03
C GLN A 306 5.93 16.30 -22.53
N TRP A 307 6.21 15.15 -21.91
CA TRP A 307 6.55 15.03 -20.50
C TRP A 307 7.84 15.79 -20.17
N PHE A 308 8.90 15.61 -20.97
CA PHE A 308 10.14 16.38 -20.81
C PHE A 308 9.93 17.88 -21.00
N THR A 309 9.15 18.26 -22.02
CA THR A 309 8.81 19.66 -22.28
C THR A 309 8.08 20.29 -21.10
N SER A 310 7.11 19.58 -20.52
CA SER A 310 6.36 20.01 -19.34
C SER A 310 7.26 20.13 -18.11
N ARG A 311 8.16 19.16 -17.88
CA ARG A 311 9.11 19.19 -16.76
C ARG A 311 10.09 20.35 -16.87
N ASN A 312 10.63 20.60 -18.06
CA ASN A 312 11.51 21.73 -18.33
C ASN A 312 10.78 23.06 -18.15
N ARG A 313 9.53 23.15 -18.62
CA ARG A 313 8.70 24.34 -18.39
C ARG A 313 8.54 24.63 -16.90
N LYS A 314 8.21 23.61 -16.09
CA LYS A 314 8.08 23.79 -14.64
C LYS A 314 9.39 24.26 -13.99
N ALA A 315 10.52 23.64 -14.32
CA ALA A 315 11.82 24.04 -13.79
C ALA A 315 12.22 25.46 -14.21
N ASN A 316 11.88 25.86 -15.43
CA ASN A 316 12.12 27.22 -15.91
C ASN A 316 11.27 28.25 -15.17
N VAL A 317 9.99 27.95 -14.94
CA VAL A 317 9.10 28.83 -14.16
C VAL A 317 9.60 28.99 -12.73
N GLU A 318 9.96 27.90 -12.05
CA GLU A 318 10.53 27.94 -10.70
C GLU A 318 11.80 28.80 -10.63
N LYS A 319 12.68 28.68 -11.63
CA LYS A 319 13.88 29.50 -11.71
C LYS A 319 13.57 30.99 -11.95
N LEU A 320 12.59 31.29 -12.80
CA LEU A 320 12.15 32.67 -13.05
C LEU A 320 11.48 33.28 -11.83
N GLU A 321 10.63 32.53 -11.13
CA GLU A 321 10.00 32.94 -9.88
C GLU A 321 11.05 33.24 -8.82
N TYR A 322 12.06 32.38 -8.66
CA TYR A 322 13.17 32.64 -7.74
C TYR A 322 13.96 33.89 -8.14
N GLN A 323 14.23 34.10 -9.43
CA GLN A 323 14.91 35.30 -9.91
C GLN A 323 14.10 36.57 -9.62
N TRP A 324 12.79 36.54 -9.85
CA TRP A 324 11.91 37.68 -9.56
C TRP A 324 11.77 37.95 -8.06
N GLN A 325 11.71 36.92 -7.22
CA GLN A 325 11.70 37.07 -5.76
C GLN A 325 12.98 37.68 -5.19
N MET A 326 14.12 37.49 -5.86
CA MET A 326 15.41 38.04 -5.42
C MET A 326 15.67 39.45 -5.96
N ASP A 327 14.94 39.86 -7.01
CA ASP A 327 15.03 41.20 -7.60
C ASP A 327 14.09 42.22 -6.92
N GLU A 328 13.08 41.77 -6.14
CA GLU A 328 12.23 42.59 -5.25
C GLU A 328 12.82 42.73 -3.83
#